data_AF-A0A3Q3XEW4-F1
#
_entry.id   AF-A0A3Q3XEW4-F1
#
_cell.length_a   1.000
_cell.length_b   1.000
_cell.length_c   1.000
_cell.angle_alpha   90.00
_cell.angle_beta   90.00
_cell.angle_gamma   90.00
#
_symmetry.space_group_name_H-M   'P 1'
#
loop_
_entity.id
_entity.type
_entity.pdbx_description
1 polymer ?
#
loop_
_entity_poly.entity_id
_entity_poly.type
_entity_poly.pdbx_seq_one_letter_code
_entity_poly.pdbx_strand_id
1 'polypeptide(L)'
;QPPKNKGKSKTSAKTRTPTLLDGLTQEELSKEQLEEHIVHLREELEREREERNYFQLERDRMHSFREITERQLEEAKAELKNLDKEVEAEEGHHQVELKVYKQKMKHLLCEHQNMILELKADRLASAEVMQKEQEQLETKFHKQINTILVEKEKLKTEDLVKESELKHAEEMTKTRKSWEKQLADVNAKYEKKMELLPQELDNMSKYQISESENHWNSHVVVQRQHSELFSTQITDMKMKQKEKEKDLVSVLLDNKRLTDFLLNVEEEIAGYEKKMKCYSKGLHVGEAIEKAKNKELNDLKSDYDTLEQLFTELQLERDELYKSFSQRIQKVQHKGDVKNELLERKVKALTDSLEEMQAQLCSVLSASNMDQTALDGITNRIEVLNDSIKNLQYKKARKELLLKYESKQRALGVPVEEICAKPIENILTVKTTTGSIGDPGNHEEEE
;
A
#
# COMPACT_ATOMS: atom_id res chain seq x y z
N GLN A 1 -80.79 -62.46 -12.95
CA GLN A 1 -81.79 -63.56 -13.06
C GLN A 1 -83.16 -62.99 -12.71
N PRO A 2 -84.22 -63.23 -13.49
CA PRO A 2 -85.59 -62.88 -13.10
C PRO A 2 -86.31 -64.06 -12.44
N PRO A 3 -87.03 -63.87 -11.32
CA PRO A 3 -87.89 -64.91 -10.76
C PRO A 3 -89.15 -65.08 -11.62
N LYS A 4 -89.17 -66.12 -12.45
CA LYS A 4 -90.41 -66.61 -13.05
C LYS A 4 -91.35 -67.07 -11.94
N ASN A 5 -92.59 -66.61 -11.91
CA ASN A 5 -93.62 -67.26 -11.09
C ASN A 5 -94.89 -67.51 -11.91
N LYS A 6 -95.30 -68.78 -12.00
CA LYS A 6 -96.43 -69.23 -12.82
C LYS A 6 -97.65 -69.48 -11.93
N GLY A 7 -98.50 -68.47 -11.75
CA GLY A 7 -99.84 -68.67 -11.19
C GLY A 7 -100.74 -69.38 -12.20
N LYS A 8 -101.19 -70.59 -11.91
CA LYS A 8 -102.12 -71.37 -12.76
C LYS A 8 -103.45 -71.57 -12.04
N SER A 9 -104.55 -71.55 -12.79
CA SER A 9 -105.93 -71.58 -12.30
C SER A 9 -106.34 -70.27 -11.58
N LYS A 10 -107.63 -69.92 -11.49
CA LYS A 10 -108.83 -70.75 -11.71
C LYS A 10 -109.86 -70.02 -12.56
N THR A 11 -110.35 -70.66 -13.62
CA THR A 11 -111.54 -70.20 -14.35
C THR A 11 -112.77 -70.43 -13.48
N SER A 12 -113.20 -69.40 -12.75
CA SER A 12 -114.56 -69.33 -12.23
C SER A 12 -115.54 -69.29 -13.40
N ALA A 13 -116.64 -70.03 -13.30
CA ALA A 13 -117.66 -70.05 -14.34
C ALA A 13 -118.35 -68.68 -14.46
N LYS A 14 -118.97 -68.43 -15.62
CA LYS A 14 -119.84 -67.26 -15.85
C LYS A 14 -121.06 -67.30 -14.93
N THR A 15 -120.96 -66.77 -13.71
CA THR A 15 -122.12 -66.15 -13.08
C THR A 15 -122.36 -64.85 -13.82
N ARG A 16 -123.13 -64.91 -14.92
CA ARG A 16 -123.60 -63.72 -15.62
C ARG A 16 -124.68 -63.08 -14.74
N THR A 17 -124.24 -62.31 -13.75
CA THR A 17 -125.11 -61.37 -13.04
C THR A 17 -125.89 -60.57 -14.08
N PRO A 18 -127.20 -60.38 -13.92
CA PRO A 18 -127.93 -59.49 -14.81
C PRO A 18 -127.26 -58.12 -14.74
N THR A 19 -126.90 -57.55 -15.89
CA THR A 19 -126.46 -56.17 -15.94
C THR A 19 -127.69 -55.33 -15.64
N LEU A 20 -127.83 -54.89 -14.39
CA LEU A 20 -128.92 -54.00 -13.97
C LEU A 20 -128.72 -52.67 -14.69
N LEU A 21 -129.52 -52.46 -15.75
CA LEU A 21 -129.59 -51.19 -16.47
C LEU A 21 -130.49 -50.27 -15.65
N ASP A 22 -129.89 -49.32 -14.94
CA ASP A 22 -130.58 -48.30 -14.11
C ASP A 22 -131.80 -48.81 -13.31
N GLY A 23 -131.65 -49.99 -12.68
CA GLY A 23 -132.68 -50.60 -11.83
C GLY A 23 -133.74 -51.46 -12.53
N LEU A 24 -133.73 -51.60 -13.86
CA LEU A 24 -134.73 -52.36 -14.63
C LEU A 24 -134.21 -53.69 -15.20
N THR A 25 -135.14 -54.61 -15.45
CA THR A 25 -134.90 -55.93 -16.04
C THR A 25 -135.04 -55.91 -17.57
N GLN A 26 -134.31 -56.81 -18.24
CA GLN A 26 -134.15 -56.83 -19.70
C GLN A 26 -135.45 -57.10 -20.50
N GLU A 27 -136.55 -57.45 -19.83
CA GLU A 27 -137.81 -57.89 -20.45
C GLU A 27 -138.97 -56.88 -20.29
N GLU A 28 -138.75 -55.76 -19.58
CA GLU A 28 -139.75 -54.69 -19.38
C GLU A 28 -139.39 -53.35 -20.03
N LEU A 29 -138.17 -53.20 -20.56
CA LEU A 29 -137.72 -52.01 -21.29
C LEU A 29 -138.34 -51.94 -22.69
N SER A 30 -138.80 -50.75 -23.09
CA SER A 30 -139.20 -50.53 -24.49
C SER A 30 -137.98 -50.68 -25.42
N LYS A 31 -138.23 -51.00 -26.70
CA LYS A 31 -137.16 -51.08 -27.71
C LYS A 31 -136.34 -49.78 -27.77
N GLU A 32 -137.01 -48.64 -27.65
CA GLU A 32 -136.40 -47.31 -27.70
C GLU A 32 -135.56 -47.04 -26.44
N GLN A 33 -136.08 -47.37 -25.24
CA GLN A 33 -135.33 -47.26 -23.98
C GLN A 33 -134.09 -48.16 -23.94
N LEU A 34 -134.17 -49.35 -24.53
CA LEU A 34 -133.02 -50.26 -24.64
C LEU A 34 -132.00 -49.73 -25.68
N GLU A 35 -132.46 -49.07 -26.74
CA GLU A 35 -131.60 -48.41 -27.72
C GLU A 35 -130.90 -47.17 -27.13
N GLU A 36 -131.60 -46.34 -26.35
CA GLU A 36 -131.02 -45.25 -25.53
C GLU A 36 -130.02 -45.79 -24.51
N HIS A 37 -130.38 -46.86 -23.78
CA HIS A 37 -129.51 -47.64 -22.89
C HIS A 37 -128.18 -48.03 -23.59
N ILE A 38 -128.27 -48.50 -24.83
CA ILE A 38 -127.12 -48.89 -25.66
C ILE A 38 -126.32 -47.68 -26.16
N VAL A 39 -126.96 -46.53 -26.40
CA VAL A 39 -126.26 -45.27 -26.75
C VAL A 39 -125.48 -44.75 -25.54
N HIS A 40 -126.09 -44.63 -24.36
CA HIS A 40 -125.41 -44.14 -23.16
C HIS A 40 -124.17 -44.99 -22.82
N LEU A 41 -124.30 -46.32 -22.80
CA LEU A 41 -123.17 -47.23 -22.57
C LEU A 41 -122.08 -47.13 -23.64
N ARG A 42 -122.39 -46.74 -24.88
CA ARG A 42 -121.38 -46.49 -25.92
C ARG A 42 -120.66 -45.17 -25.70
N GLU A 43 -121.39 -44.12 -25.32
CA GLU A 43 -120.77 -42.84 -24.98
C GLU A 43 -119.89 -42.95 -23.74
N GLU A 44 -120.34 -43.62 -22.67
CA GLU A 44 -119.51 -43.91 -21.50
C GLU A 44 -118.27 -44.72 -21.88
N LEU A 45 -118.42 -45.76 -22.70
CA LEU A 45 -117.30 -46.56 -23.18
C LEU A 45 -116.31 -45.76 -24.03
N GLU A 46 -116.76 -44.73 -24.76
CA GLU A 46 -115.87 -43.86 -25.53
C GLU A 46 -115.22 -42.78 -24.66
N ARG A 47 -115.94 -42.17 -23.72
CA ARG A 47 -115.37 -41.29 -22.68
C ARG A 47 -114.25 -42.01 -21.90
N GLU A 48 -114.51 -43.25 -21.46
CA GLU A 48 -113.53 -44.14 -20.81
C GLU A 48 -112.35 -44.59 -21.71
N ARG A 49 -112.47 -44.45 -23.04
CA ARG A 49 -111.35 -44.65 -23.98
C ARG A 49 -110.57 -43.36 -24.18
N GLU A 50 -111.24 -42.23 -24.30
CA GLU A 50 -110.64 -40.91 -24.42
C GLU A 50 -109.83 -40.56 -23.17
N GLU A 51 -110.39 -40.74 -21.98
CA GLU A 51 -109.67 -40.55 -20.71
C GLU A 51 -108.46 -41.49 -20.59
N ARG A 52 -108.63 -42.77 -20.92
CA ARG A 52 -107.50 -43.73 -20.92
C ARG A 52 -106.41 -43.34 -21.92
N ASN A 53 -106.77 -42.80 -23.07
CA ASN A 53 -105.83 -42.30 -24.08
C ASN A 53 -105.10 -41.06 -23.56
N TYR A 54 -105.82 -40.10 -22.98
CA TYR A 54 -105.25 -38.93 -22.32
C TYR A 54 -104.27 -39.30 -21.19
N PHE A 55 -104.65 -40.20 -20.27
CA PHE A 55 -103.78 -40.71 -19.20
C PHE A 55 -102.67 -41.65 -19.69
N GLN A 56 -102.71 -42.12 -20.94
CA GLN A 56 -101.59 -42.80 -21.60
C GLN A 56 -100.60 -41.77 -22.15
N LEU A 57 -101.08 -40.80 -22.93
CA LEU A 57 -100.26 -39.72 -23.50
C LEU A 57 -99.55 -38.90 -22.43
N GLU A 58 -100.23 -38.49 -21.36
CA GLU A 58 -99.61 -37.70 -20.29
C GLU A 58 -98.60 -38.54 -19.47
N ARG A 59 -98.80 -39.86 -19.35
CA ARG A 59 -97.81 -40.76 -18.73
C ARG A 59 -96.56 -40.89 -19.61
N ASP A 60 -96.73 -41.08 -20.92
CA ASP A 60 -95.63 -41.22 -21.86
C ASP A 60 -94.85 -39.89 -22.02
N ARG A 61 -95.56 -38.76 -21.91
CA ARG A 61 -94.98 -37.42 -21.76
C ARG A 61 -94.18 -37.26 -20.46
N MET A 62 -94.70 -37.73 -19.32
CA MET A 62 -93.96 -37.72 -18.05
C MET A 62 -92.75 -38.66 -18.06
N HIS A 63 -92.82 -39.80 -18.77
CA HIS A 63 -91.68 -40.69 -19.00
C HIS A 63 -90.62 -40.03 -19.88
N SER A 64 -90.99 -39.43 -21.02
CA SER A 64 -90.02 -38.75 -21.89
C SER A 64 -89.35 -37.54 -21.22
N PHE A 65 -90.08 -36.73 -20.44
CA PHE A 65 -89.46 -35.67 -19.63
C PHE A 65 -88.49 -36.22 -18.59
N ARG A 66 -88.84 -37.33 -17.90
CA ARG A 66 -87.93 -38.01 -16.97
C ARG A 66 -86.68 -38.51 -17.68
N GLU A 67 -86.80 -39.21 -18.81
CA GLU A 67 -85.64 -39.71 -19.57
C GLU A 67 -84.74 -38.59 -20.10
N ILE A 68 -85.30 -37.43 -20.45
CA ILE A 68 -84.54 -36.24 -20.85
C ILE A 68 -83.77 -35.67 -19.66
N THR A 69 -84.44 -35.46 -18.52
CA THR A 69 -83.81 -34.89 -17.31
C THR A 69 -82.83 -35.84 -16.63
N GLU A 70 -83.06 -37.15 -16.67
CA GLU A 70 -82.09 -38.17 -16.24
C GLU A 70 -80.85 -38.16 -17.14
N ARG A 71 -80.99 -38.05 -18.47
CA ARG A 71 -79.84 -37.89 -19.39
C ARG A 71 -79.07 -36.60 -19.16
N GLN A 72 -79.75 -35.45 -19.08
CA GLN A 72 -79.13 -34.15 -18.78
C GLN A 72 -78.39 -34.16 -17.44
N LEU A 73 -78.90 -34.89 -16.44
CA LEU A 73 -78.24 -35.04 -15.14
C LEU A 73 -76.97 -35.91 -15.23
N GLU A 74 -76.96 -37.00 -16.01
CA GLU A 74 -75.74 -37.80 -16.23
C GLU A 74 -74.73 -37.09 -17.14
N GLU A 75 -75.19 -36.31 -18.12
CA GLU A 75 -74.36 -35.43 -18.96
C GLU A 75 -73.64 -34.39 -18.07
N ALA A 76 -74.37 -33.63 -17.25
CA ALA A 76 -73.79 -32.64 -16.33
C ALA A 76 -72.85 -33.26 -15.27
N LYS A 77 -73.15 -34.48 -14.78
CA LYS A 77 -72.24 -35.23 -13.90
C LYS A 77 -70.94 -35.64 -14.63
N ALA A 78 -71.03 -36.03 -15.90
CA ALA A 78 -69.88 -36.41 -16.70
C ALA A 78 -68.99 -35.19 -17.03
N GLU A 79 -69.60 -34.04 -17.33
CA GLU A 79 -68.92 -32.76 -17.51
C GLU A 79 -68.18 -32.33 -16.24
N LEU A 80 -68.87 -32.28 -15.10
CA LEU A 80 -68.26 -31.93 -13.80
C LEU A 80 -67.09 -32.87 -13.46
N LYS A 81 -67.27 -34.19 -13.63
CA LYS A 81 -66.21 -35.19 -13.43
C LYS A 81 -65.07 -35.10 -14.45
N ASN A 82 -65.22 -34.40 -15.57
CA ASN A 82 -64.12 -34.12 -16.49
C ASN A 82 -63.38 -32.85 -16.08
N LEU A 83 -64.11 -31.81 -15.67
CA LEU A 83 -63.55 -30.57 -15.13
C LEU A 83 -62.73 -30.83 -13.84
N ASP A 84 -63.22 -31.69 -12.94
CA ASP A 84 -62.48 -32.12 -11.74
C ASP A 84 -61.08 -32.68 -12.09
N LYS A 85 -60.99 -33.53 -13.12
CA LYS A 85 -59.72 -34.12 -13.58
C LYS A 85 -58.82 -33.10 -14.28
N GLU A 86 -59.41 -32.12 -14.97
CA GLU A 86 -58.67 -31.05 -15.64
C GLU A 86 -58.01 -30.14 -14.59
N VAL A 87 -58.73 -29.85 -13.50
CA VAL A 87 -58.17 -29.18 -12.31
C VAL A 87 -57.09 -30.04 -11.65
N GLU A 88 -57.32 -31.32 -11.39
CA GLU A 88 -56.30 -32.24 -10.84
C GLU A 88 -55.02 -32.30 -11.72
N ALA A 89 -55.20 -32.29 -13.05
CA ALA A 89 -54.09 -32.30 -14.00
C ALA A 89 -53.31 -30.99 -13.99
N GLU A 90 -54.00 -29.83 -14.00
CA GLU A 90 -53.37 -28.52 -14.00
C GLU A 90 -52.69 -28.19 -12.65
N GLU A 91 -53.28 -28.61 -11.53
CA GLU A 91 -52.58 -28.61 -10.23
C GLU A 91 -51.30 -29.47 -10.28
N GLY A 92 -51.36 -30.62 -10.95
CA GLY A 92 -50.20 -31.48 -11.20
C GLY A 92 -49.11 -30.79 -12.03
N HIS A 93 -49.50 -30.11 -13.11
CA HIS A 93 -48.60 -29.31 -13.95
C HIS A 93 -47.96 -28.18 -13.14
N HIS A 94 -48.76 -27.36 -12.45
CA HIS A 94 -48.28 -26.25 -11.62
C HIS A 94 -47.33 -26.73 -10.51
N GLN A 95 -47.60 -27.87 -9.88
CA GLN A 95 -46.68 -28.47 -8.91
C GLN A 95 -45.35 -28.90 -9.52
N VAL A 96 -45.30 -29.31 -10.79
CA VAL A 96 -44.05 -29.61 -11.50
C VAL A 96 -43.32 -28.33 -11.87
N GLU A 97 -44.03 -27.31 -12.35
CA GLU A 97 -43.43 -26.00 -12.65
C GLU A 97 -42.79 -25.37 -11.40
N LEU A 98 -43.50 -25.34 -10.26
CA LEU A 98 -42.96 -24.84 -8.99
C LEU A 98 -41.66 -25.58 -8.58
N LYS A 99 -41.55 -26.88 -8.84
CA LYS A 99 -40.32 -27.66 -8.60
C LYS A 99 -39.20 -27.24 -9.57
N VAL A 100 -39.52 -27.01 -10.85
CA VAL A 100 -38.58 -26.51 -11.86
C VAL A 100 -38.09 -25.09 -11.54
N TYR A 101 -38.99 -24.14 -11.22
CA TYR A 101 -38.61 -22.79 -10.81
C TYR A 101 -37.77 -22.77 -9.53
N LYS A 102 -38.11 -23.61 -8.53
CA LYS A 102 -37.31 -23.77 -7.31
C LYS A 102 -35.91 -24.32 -7.60
N GLN A 103 -35.76 -25.20 -8.60
CA GLN A 103 -34.45 -25.72 -9.01
C GLN A 103 -33.66 -24.71 -9.85
N LYS A 104 -34.31 -23.95 -10.75
CA LYS A 104 -33.70 -22.82 -11.48
C LYS A 104 -33.16 -21.76 -10.51
N MET A 105 -33.94 -21.39 -9.49
CA MET A 105 -33.53 -20.43 -8.46
C MET A 105 -32.31 -20.92 -7.67
N LYS A 106 -32.28 -22.21 -7.27
CA LYS A 106 -31.08 -22.80 -6.64
C LYS A 106 -29.86 -22.75 -7.56
N HIS A 107 -30.03 -23.10 -8.84
CA HIS A 107 -28.95 -23.11 -9.81
C HIS A 107 -28.34 -21.70 -9.97
N LEU A 108 -29.18 -20.69 -10.17
CA LEU A 108 -28.76 -19.30 -10.32
C LEU A 108 -28.05 -18.76 -9.06
N LEU A 109 -28.53 -19.13 -7.86
CA LEU A 109 -27.87 -18.78 -6.60
C LEU A 109 -26.49 -19.45 -6.47
N CYS A 110 -26.34 -20.71 -6.88
CA CYS A 110 -25.04 -21.38 -6.94
C CYS A 110 -24.10 -20.78 -7.98
N GLU A 111 -24.59 -20.41 -9.17
CA GLU A 111 -23.81 -19.73 -10.21
C GLU A 111 -23.33 -18.36 -9.74
N HIS A 112 -24.22 -17.55 -9.14
CA HIS A 112 -23.84 -16.26 -8.54
C HIS A 112 -22.80 -16.45 -7.42
N GLN A 113 -22.95 -17.47 -6.57
CA GLN A 113 -22.00 -17.75 -5.50
C GLN A 113 -20.63 -18.19 -6.06
N ASN A 114 -20.61 -19.03 -7.10
CA ASN A 114 -19.39 -19.46 -7.78
C ASN A 114 -18.67 -18.29 -8.46
N MET A 115 -19.38 -17.47 -9.24
CA MET A 115 -18.84 -16.26 -9.87
C MET A 115 -18.27 -15.27 -8.83
N ILE A 116 -18.93 -15.13 -7.67
CA ILE A 116 -18.41 -14.32 -6.55
C ILE A 116 -17.15 -14.93 -5.92
N LEU A 117 -16.96 -16.26 -5.96
CA LEU A 117 -15.74 -16.93 -5.49
C LEU A 117 -14.61 -16.82 -6.53
N GLU A 118 -14.90 -16.99 -7.81
CA GLU A 118 -13.95 -16.82 -8.93
C GLU A 118 -13.42 -15.39 -8.98
N LEU A 119 -14.29 -14.37 -8.97
CA LEU A 119 -13.89 -12.96 -8.92
C LEU A 119 -13.09 -12.59 -7.65
N LYS A 120 -13.23 -13.33 -6.55
CA LYS A 120 -12.38 -13.19 -5.36
C LYS A 120 -11.02 -13.86 -5.55
N ALA A 121 -10.98 -15.05 -6.16
CA ALA A 121 -9.75 -15.76 -6.46
C ALA A 121 -8.88 -14.97 -7.46
N ASP A 122 -9.48 -14.49 -8.56
CA ASP A 122 -8.80 -13.65 -9.56
C ASP A 122 -8.23 -12.37 -8.94
N ARG A 123 -9.00 -11.71 -8.06
CA ARG A 123 -8.53 -10.53 -7.34
C ARG A 123 -7.36 -10.83 -6.40
N LEU A 124 -7.36 -11.98 -5.73
CA LEU A 124 -6.25 -12.41 -4.86
C LEU A 124 -5.00 -12.78 -5.69
N ALA A 125 -5.16 -13.53 -6.77
CA ALA A 125 -4.06 -13.88 -7.68
C ALA A 125 -3.45 -12.63 -8.33
N SER A 126 -4.29 -11.69 -8.78
CA SER A 126 -3.84 -10.39 -9.30
C SER A 126 -3.06 -9.58 -8.25
N ALA A 127 -3.55 -9.53 -7.01
CA ALA A 127 -2.84 -8.88 -5.90
C ALA A 127 -1.49 -9.55 -5.57
N GLU A 128 -1.44 -10.89 -5.59
CA GLU A 128 -0.21 -11.66 -5.35
C GLU A 128 0.84 -11.44 -6.46
N VAL A 129 0.42 -11.32 -7.72
CA VAL A 129 1.31 -10.96 -8.84
C VAL A 129 1.85 -9.54 -8.66
N MET A 130 0.98 -8.56 -8.38
CA MET A 130 1.40 -7.17 -8.13
C MET A 130 2.36 -7.06 -6.93
N GLN A 131 2.13 -7.81 -5.85
CA GLN A 131 3.03 -7.87 -4.71
C GLN A 131 4.41 -8.43 -5.12
N LYS A 132 4.46 -9.55 -5.85
CA LYS A 132 5.72 -10.14 -6.33
C LYS A 132 6.48 -9.23 -7.29
N GLU A 133 5.79 -8.44 -8.10
CA GLU A 133 6.41 -7.42 -8.95
C GLU A 133 6.99 -6.26 -8.12
N GLN A 134 6.27 -5.80 -7.09
CA GLN A 134 6.77 -4.80 -6.15
C GLN A 134 8.00 -5.31 -5.37
N GLU A 135 7.96 -6.51 -4.81
CA GLU A 135 9.10 -7.14 -4.12
C GLU A 135 10.33 -7.28 -5.05
N GLN A 136 10.11 -7.60 -6.32
CA GLN A 136 11.19 -7.62 -7.33
C GLN A 136 11.73 -6.24 -7.67
N LEU A 137 10.93 -5.18 -7.63
CA LEU A 137 11.39 -3.80 -7.82
C LEU A 137 12.14 -3.30 -6.58
N GLU A 138 11.60 -3.50 -5.39
CA GLU A 138 12.24 -3.13 -4.12
C GLU A 138 13.58 -3.83 -3.95
N THR A 139 13.69 -5.13 -4.25
CA THR A 139 14.98 -5.84 -4.19
C THR A 139 15.97 -5.40 -5.27
N LYS A 140 15.53 -4.86 -6.41
CA LYS A 140 16.42 -4.21 -7.40
C LYS A 140 16.90 -2.86 -6.88
N PHE A 141 16.01 -2.02 -6.32
CA PHE A 141 16.37 -0.73 -5.75
C PHE A 141 17.32 -0.86 -4.56
N HIS A 142 17.08 -1.78 -3.62
CA HIS A 142 18.01 -2.04 -2.51
C HIS A 142 19.41 -2.46 -2.99
N LYS A 143 19.49 -3.29 -4.05
CA LYS A 143 20.78 -3.65 -4.65
C LYS A 143 21.49 -2.43 -5.26
N GLN A 144 20.77 -1.59 -6.01
CA GLN A 144 21.33 -0.36 -6.60
C GLN A 144 21.80 0.62 -5.51
N ILE A 145 20.99 0.86 -4.48
CA ILE A 145 21.34 1.74 -3.35
C ILE A 145 22.60 1.22 -2.64
N ASN A 146 22.68 -0.08 -2.35
CA ASN A 146 23.86 -0.68 -1.71
C ASN A 146 25.11 -0.58 -2.59
N THR A 147 25.01 -0.76 -3.90
CA THR A 147 26.12 -0.54 -4.84
C THR A 147 26.61 0.91 -4.79
N ILE A 148 25.69 1.88 -4.89
CA ILE A 148 26.01 3.32 -4.86
C ILE A 148 26.63 3.74 -3.51
N LEU A 149 26.18 3.16 -2.39
CA LEU A 149 26.77 3.40 -1.07
C LEU A 149 28.22 2.88 -1.00
N VAL A 150 28.47 1.65 -1.45
CA VAL A 150 29.82 1.06 -1.50
C VAL A 150 30.75 1.82 -2.44
N GLU A 151 30.26 2.30 -3.58
CA GLU A 151 31.03 3.15 -4.50
C GLU A 151 31.36 4.51 -3.87
N LYS A 152 30.39 5.15 -3.20
CA LYS A 152 30.59 6.41 -2.47
C LYS A 152 31.56 6.28 -1.30
N GLU A 153 31.60 5.14 -0.62
CA GLU A 153 32.58 4.87 0.43
C GLU A 153 33.98 4.61 -0.13
N LYS A 154 34.09 3.83 -1.22
CA LYS A 154 35.36 3.63 -1.94
C LYS A 154 35.98 4.97 -2.38
N LEU A 155 35.20 5.84 -3.03
CA LEU A 155 35.66 7.15 -3.47
C LEU A 155 36.19 8.00 -2.30
N LYS A 156 35.47 8.06 -1.17
CA LYS A 156 35.96 8.73 0.05
C LYS A 156 37.30 8.16 0.53
N THR A 157 37.46 6.82 0.55
CA THR A 157 38.72 6.20 0.97
C THR A 157 39.86 6.47 -0.02
N GLU A 158 39.56 6.51 -1.32
CA GLU A 158 40.53 6.83 -2.37
C GLU A 158 41.01 8.28 -2.28
N ASP A 159 40.11 9.22 -2.00
CA ASP A 159 40.45 10.63 -1.82
C ASP A 159 41.26 10.89 -0.54
N LEU A 160 40.95 10.18 0.55
CA LEU A 160 41.76 10.20 1.78
C LEU A 160 43.17 9.61 1.56
N VAL A 161 43.30 8.57 0.74
CA VAL A 161 44.61 8.02 0.35
C VAL A 161 45.39 9.06 -0.47
N LYS A 162 44.80 9.67 -1.51
CA LYS A 162 45.44 10.73 -2.30
C LYS A 162 45.89 11.91 -1.45
N GLU A 163 45.07 12.34 -0.47
CA GLU A 163 45.43 13.42 0.44
C GLU A 163 46.63 13.03 1.34
N SER A 164 46.69 11.77 1.78
CA SER A 164 47.81 11.24 2.56
C SER A 164 49.10 11.11 1.73
N GLU A 165 48.99 10.64 0.49
CA GLU A 165 50.10 10.57 -0.47
C GLU A 165 50.65 11.97 -0.82
N LEU A 166 49.77 12.95 -1.01
CA LEU A 166 50.17 14.35 -1.24
C LEU A 166 50.95 14.91 -0.04
N LYS A 167 50.44 14.73 1.19
CA LYS A 167 51.13 15.16 2.43
C LYS A 167 52.49 14.47 2.57
N HIS A 168 52.57 13.18 2.29
CA HIS A 168 53.84 12.46 2.32
C HIS A 168 54.82 12.99 1.26
N ALA A 169 54.36 13.30 0.05
CA ALA A 169 55.20 13.92 -0.98
C ALA A 169 55.69 15.33 -0.57
N GLU A 170 54.85 16.15 0.05
CA GLU A 170 55.24 17.44 0.61
C GLU A 170 56.31 17.29 1.70
N GLU A 171 56.12 16.38 2.66
CA GLU A 171 57.11 16.09 3.71
C GLU A 171 58.43 15.55 3.13
N MET A 172 58.37 14.68 2.13
CA MET A 172 59.56 14.16 1.44
C MET A 172 60.30 15.26 0.67
N THR A 173 59.60 16.18 -0.01
CA THR A 173 60.28 17.32 -0.66
C THR A 173 60.84 18.34 0.34
N LYS A 174 60.17 18.57 1.48
CA LYS A 174 60.65 19.41 2.58
C LYS A 174 61.91 18.83 3.23
N THR A 175 61.91 17.51 3.48
CA THR A 175 63.04 16.76 4.01
C THR A 175 64.19 16.76 3.02
N ARG A 176 63.93 16.50 1.73
CA ARG A 176 64.94 16.59 0.66
C ARG A 176 65.58 17.98 0.59
N LYS A 177 64.78 19.06 0.60
CA LYS A 177 65.29 20.45 0.61
C LYS A 177 66.17 20.76 1.83
N SER A 178 65.86 20.18 3.00
CA SER A 178 66.70 20.38 4.20
C SER A 178 68.04 19.63 4.11
N TRP A 179 68.06 18.44 3.50
CA TRP A 179 69.31 17.72 3.19
C TRP A 179 70.12 18.40 2.08
N GLU A 180 69.49 18.86 1.01
CA GLU A 180 70.15 19.62 -0.08
C GLU A 180 70.78 20.90 0.46
N LYS A 181 70.11 21.62 1.38
CA LYS A 181 70.71 22.75 2.08
C LYS A 181 71.89 22.33 2.97
N GLN A 182 71.75 21.29 3.79
CA GLN A 182 72.86 20.82 4.64
C GLN A 182 74.08 20.40 3.81
N LEU A 183 73.87 19.77 2.66
CA LEU A 183 74.93 19.39 1.72
C LEU A 183 75.61 20.62 1.12
N ALA A 184 74.85 21.64 0.71
CA ALA A 184 75.40 22.91 0.25
C ALA A 184 76.18 23.65 1.36
N ASP A 185 75.62 23.72 2.57
CA ASP A 185 76.27 24.31 3.77
C ASP A 185 77.54 23.54 4.18
N VAL A 186 77.69 22.26 3.80
CA VAL A 186 78.90 21.46 4.01
C VAL A 186 79.90 21.68 2.88
N ASN A 187 79.46 21.63 1.62
CA ASN A 187 80.30 21.85 0.45
C ASN A 187 80.95 23.23 0.50
N ALA A 188 80.20 24.30 0.78
CA ALA A 188 80.74 25.66 0.91
C ALA A 188 81.80 25.81 2.03
N LYS A 189 81.71 24.99 3.10
CA LYS A 189 82.74 24.96 4.16
C LYS A 189 84.02 24.26 3.70
N TYR A 190 83.92 23.24 2.84
CA TYR A 190 85.09 22.56 2.26
C TYR A 190 85.71 23.34 1.11
N GLU A 191 84.89 24.00 0.29
CA GLU A 191 85.29 24.91 -0.79
C GLU A 191 86.09 26.10 -0.23
N LYS A 192 85.55 26.79 0.79
CA LYS A 192 86.29 27.84 1.50
C LYS A 192 87.57 27.35 2.18
N LYS A 193 87.63 26.08 2.63
CA LYS A 193 88.89 25.49 3.13
C LYS A 193 89.90 25.24 2.00
N MET A 194 89.44 24.83 0.82
CA MET A 194 90.28 24.68 -0.38
C MET A 194 90.79 26.01 -0.93
N GLU A 195 90.06 27.11 -0.77
CA GLU A 195 90.56 28.46 -1.09
C GLU A 195 91.60 28.97 -0.09
N LEU A 196 91.38 28.75 1.21
CA LEU A 196 92.26 29.27 2.28
C LEU A 196 93.56 28.47 2.44
N LEU A 197 93.55 27.15 2.26
CA LEU A 197 94.75 26.29 2.42
C LEU A 197 95.94 26.75 1.55
N PRO A 198 95.78 27.02 0.24
CA PRO A 198 96.85 27.58 -0.59
C PRO A 198 97.34 28.94 -0.10
N GLN A 199 96.45 29.81 0.41
CA GLN A 199 96.82 31.12 0.93
C GLN A 199 97.57 31.02 2.27
N GLU A 200 97.20 30.07 3.14
CA GLU A 200 97.92 29.76 4.37
C GLU A 200 99.32 29.22 4.07
N LEU A 201 99.46 28.31 3.10
CA LEU A 201 100.75 27.76 2.65
C LEU A 201 101.65 28.82 1.99
N ASP A 202 101.08 29.70 1.16
CA ASP A 202 101.77 30.84 0.56
C ASP A 202 102.22 31.87 1.62
N ASN A 203 101.37 32.19 2.59
CA ASN A 203 101.72 33.06 3.72
C ASN A 203 102.83 32.44 4.59
N MET A 204 102.78 31.14 4.88
CA MET A 204 103.85 30.42 5.58
C MET A 204 105.16 30.42 4.80
N SER A 205 105.10 30.24 3.48
CA SER A 205 106.27 30.30 2.59
C SER A 205 106.89 31.71 2.57
N LYS A 206 106.05 32.76 2.46
CA LYS A 206 106.47 34.17 2.55
C LYS A 206 107.08 34.52 3.91
N TYR A 207 106.52 33.99 5.00
CA TYR A 207 107.09 34.14 6.34
C TYR A 207 108.48 33.50 6.43
N GLN A 208 108.64 32.26 5.99
CA GLN A 208 109.94 31.56 5.98
C GLN A 208 110.98 32.25 5.09
N ILE A 209 110.56 32.79 3.94
CA ILE A 209 111.42 33.60 3.07
C ILE A 209 111.83 34.90 3.78
N SER A 210 110.89 35.61 4.41
CA SER A 210 111.20 36.86 5.13
C SER A 210 112.06 36.63 6.37
N GLU A 211 111.86 35.54 7.11
CA GLU A 211 112.72 35.14 8.23
C GLU A 211 114.14 34.83 7.74
N SER A 212 114.27 34.07 6.64
CA SER A 212 115.55 33.77 5.99
C SER A 212 116.24 35.03 5.47
N GLU A 213 115.49 35.96 4.87
CA GLU A 213 116.00 37.23 4.35
C GLU A 213 116.40 38.19 5.48
N ASN A 214 115.67 38.22 6.59
CA ASN A 214 116.06 38.96 7.79
C ASN A 214 117.31 38.36 8.44
N HIS A 215 117.44 37.02 8.47
CA HIS A 215 118.65 36.34 8.92
C HIS A 215 119.86 36.67 8.01
N TRP A 216 119.68 36.63 6.68
CA TRP A 216 120.72 37.03 5.72
C TRP A 216 121.08 38.51 5.82
N ASN A 217 120.11 39.42 5.97
CA ASN A 217 120.37 40.85 6.16
C ASN A 217 121.10 41.12 7.48
N SER A 218 120.73 40.43 8.56
CA SER A 218 121.46 40.45 9.83
C SER A 218 122.90 39.94 9.67
N HIS A 219 123.08 38.81 8.98
CA HIS A 219 124.41 38.28 8.66
C HIS A 219 125.23 39.24 7.79
N VAL A 220 124.62 39.95 6.83
CA VAL A 220 125.29 40.98 6.02
C VAL A 220 125.69 42.20 6.85
N VAL A 221 124.88 42.62 7.82
CA VAL A 221 125.25 43.68 8.78
C VAL A 221 126.40 43.23 9.67
N VAL A 222 126.32 42.02 10.25
CA VAL A 222 127.41 41.44 11.06
C VAL A 222 128.68 41.25 10.22
N GLN A 223 128.58 40.82 8.97
CA GLN A 223 129.73 40.64 8.08
C GLN A 223 130.35 41.98 7.64
N ARG A 224 129.55 43.04 7.53
CA ARG A 224 130.04 44.43 7.32
C ARG A 224 130.76 44.94 8.58
N GLN A 225 130.16 44.75 9.76
CA GLN A 225 130.79 45.06 11.04
C GLN A 225 132.07 44.25 11.26
N HIS A 226 132.11 42.97 10.84
CA HIS A 226 133.32 42.15 10.84
C HIS A 226 134.37 42.68 9.84
N SER A 227 133.99 43.25 8.70
CA SER A 227 134.94 43.89 7.78
C SER A 227 135.57 45.15 8.40
N GLU A 228 134.77 45.96 9.09
CA GLU A 228 135.23 47.16 9.83
C GLU A 228 136.07 46.77 11.07
N LEU A 229 135.68 45.71 11.77
CA LEU A 229 136.46 45.11 12.87
C LEU A 229 137.76 44.48 12.37
N PHE A 230 137.79 43.74 11.26
CA PHE A 230 139.04 43.20 10.72
C PHE A 230 139.97 44.31 10.22
N SER A 231 139.44 45.40 9.67
CA SER A 231 140.22 46.60 9.32
C SER A 231 140.91 47.21 10.56
N THR A 232 140.20 47.30 11.70
CA THR A 232 140.73 47.83 12.98
C THR A 232 141.49 46.79 13.82
N GLN A 233 141.29 45.49 13.58
CA GLN A 233 141.96 44.40 14.26
C GLN A 233 143.30 44.07 13.58
N ILE A 234 143.44 44.27 12.27
CA ILE A 234 144.74 44.21 11.56
C ILE A 234 145.70 45.30 12.07
N THR A 235 145.20 46.45 12.54
CA THR A 235 146.03 47.49 13.17
C THR A 235 146.34 47.21 14.64
N ASP A 236 145.39 46.70 15.43
CA ASP A 236 145.59 46.45 16.87
C ASP A 236 146.26 45.09 17.21
N MET A 237 146.14 44.07 16.36
CA MET A 237 146.82 42.76 16.55
C MET A 237 148.35 42.88 16.62
N LYS A 238 148.94 43.91 16.00
CA LYS A 238 150.39 44.20 16.13
C LYS A 238 150.83 44.62 17.54
N MET A 239 149.90 45.02 18.41
CA MET A 239 150.22 45.62 19.72
C MET A 239 149.90 44.72 20.93
N LYS A 240 149.10 43.65 20.76
CA LYS A 240 148.53 42.90 21.90
C LYS A 240 148.75 41.38 21.90
N GLN A 241 149.42 40.81 20.90
CA GLN A 241 149.65 39.35 20.83
C GLN A 241 150.78 38.85 21.77
N LYS A 242 150.74 39.16 23.07
CA LYS A 242 151.65 38.52 24.05
C LYS A 242 151.19 38.35 25.51
N GLU A 243 149.99 38.75 25.92
CA GLU A 243 149.51 38.42 27.28
C GLU A 243 148.00 38.14 27.38
N LYS A 244 147.66 36.85 27.58
CA LYS A 244 146.51 36.29 28.35
C LYS A 244 145.10 36.79 27.93
N GLU A 245 144.22 36.05 27.27
CA GLU A 245 143.90 34.61 27.25
C GLU A 245 143.19 34.06 28.53
N LYS A 246 141.89 33.74 28.35
CA LYS A 246 140.95 32.91 29.17
C LYS A 246 140.41 33.43 30.51
N ASP A 247 139.19 33.10 30.97
CA ASP A 247 137.87 32.71 30.39
C ASP A 247 136.83 32.77 31.56
N LEU A 248 135.60 33.31 31.45
CA LEU A 248 134.33 32.84 30.83
C LEU A 248 133.46 31.88 31.71
N VAL A 249 132.15 31.82 31.44
CA VAL A 249 131.05 31.51 32.37
C VAL A 249 130.21 30.28 31.96
N SER A 250 129.66 29.53 32.93
CA SER A 250 128.50 28.64 32.78
C SER A 250 127.84 28.38 34.16
N VAL A 251 126.56 28.08 34.41
CA VAL A 251 125.22 28.31 33.80
C VAL A 251 124.28 27.09 34.00
N LEU A 252 123.16 27.35 34.70
CA LEU A 252 121.83 26.70 34.75
C LEU A 252 121.62 25.21 34.36
N LEU A 253 120.90 24.51 35.25
CA LEU A 253 119.79 23.58 34.96
C LEU A 253 119.19 23.05 36.29
N ASP A 254 117.88 22.83 36.43
CA ASP A 254 116.71 23.71 36.41
C ASP A 254 115.56 22.93 37.09
N ASN A 255 114.50 23.59 37.57
CA ASN A 255 113.37 22.91 38.24
C ASN A 255 112.21 22.58 37.29
N LYS A 256 111.76 21.31 37.24
CA LYS A 256 110.35 20.93 36.95
C LYS A 256 110.05 19.44 37.19
N ARG A 257 109.42 19.14 38.34
CA ARG A 257 108.78 17.84 38.66
C ARG A 257 107.55 17.98 39.58
N LEU A 258 106.79 19.06 39.41
CA LEU A 258 105.62 19.38 40.27
C LEU A 258 104.33 19.63 39.48
N THR A 259 104.29 19.26 38.19
CA THR A 259 103.19 19.58 37.28
C THR A 259 102.20 18.42 37.09
N ASP A 260 102.66 17.17 37.25
CA ASP A 260 101.96 16.01 36.69
C ASP A 260 100.87 15.39 37.60
N PHE A 261 100.65 15.93 38.81
CA PHE A 261 99.72 15.36 39.79
C PHE A 261 98.41 16.14 40.01
N LEU A 262 98.21 17.29 39.34
CA LEU A 262 97.00 18.11 39.50
C LEU A 262 95.92 17.88 38.42
N LEU A 263 96.25 17.31 37.26
CA LEU A 263 95.29 17.15 36.14
C LEU A 263 94.33 15.96 36.30
N ASN A 264 94.74 14.87 36.93
CA ASN A 264 93.97 13.61 36.92
C ASN A 264 92.75 13.57 37.85
N VAL A 265 92.50 14.59 38.70
CA VAL A 265 91.41 14.58 39.68
C VAL A 265 90.17 15.35 39.20
N GLU A 266 90.33 16.31 38.28
CA GLU A 266 89.21 17.12 37.80
C GLU A 266 88.38 16.41 36.70
N GLU A 267 88.98 15.53 35.90
CA GLU A 267 88.25 14.80 34.84
C GLU A 267 87.26 13.76 35.38
N GLU A 268 87.58 13.05 36.47
CA GLU A 268 86.68 12.00 36.99
C GLU A 268 85.36 12.56 37.54
N ILE A 269 85.40 13.73 38.19
CA ILE A 269 84.21 14.39 38.76
C ILE A 269 83.21 14.78 37.65
N ALA A 270 83.71 15.38 36.56
CA ALA A 270 82.90 15.77 35.41
C ALA A 270 82.24 14.56 34.68
N GLY A 271 82.80 13.36 34.84
CA GLY A 271 82.26 12.12 34.26
C GLY A 271 80.97 11.62 34.93
N TYR A 272 80.82 11.83 36.25
CA TYR A 272 79.66 11.33 37.00
C TYR A 272 78.44 12.26 36.95
N GLU A 273 78.64 13.58 36.98
CA GLU A 273 77.54 14.55 36.85
C GLU A 273 76.77 14.41 35.53
N LYS A 274 77.48 14.10 34.43
CA LYS A 274 76.87 13.84 33.12
C LYS A 274 75.90 12.66 33.11
N LYS A 275 76.10 11.63 33.95
CA LYS A 275 75.22 10.45 34.02
C LYS A 275 73.93 10.73 34.79
N MET A 276 73.99 11.49 35.88
CA MET A 276 72.80 11.90 36.64
C MET A 276 71.81 12.73 35.79
N LYS A 277 72.33 13.58 34.89
CA LYS A 277 71.53 14.49 34.06
C LYS A 277 70.73 13.81 32.92
N CYS A 278 70.89 12.50 32.74
CA CYS A 278 70.15 11.72 31.75
C CYS A 278 68.83 11.12 32.28
N TYR A 279 68.75 10.76 33.56
CA TYR A 279 67.57 10.07 34.10
C TYR A 279 66.39 11.00 34.44
N SER A 280 66.65 12.27 34.75
CA SER A 280 65.58 13.24 35.11
C SER A 280 64.68 13.67 33.94
N LYS A 281 65.04 13.37 32.68
CA LYS A 281 64.28 13.79 31.49
C LYS A 281 63.14 12.85 31.08
N GLY A 282 63.04 11.66 31.67
CA GLY A 282 61.96 10.72 31.36
C GLY A 282 60.63 11.06 32.05
N LEU A 283 60.68 11.62 33.27
CA LEU A 283 59.52 11.71 34.16
C LEU A 283 58.45 12.69 33.65
N HIS A 284 58.85 13.92 33.31
CA HIS A 284 57.93 14.98 32.87
C HIS A 284 57.22 14.70 31.54
N VAL A 285 57.76 13.82 30.69
CA VAL A 285 57.09 13.41 29.44
C VAL A 285 55.92 12.45 29.77
N GLY A 286 56.11 11.55 30.74
CA GLY A 286 55.04 10.70 31.26
C GLY A 286 53.91 11.52 31.88
N GLU A 287 54.24 12.41 32.82
CA GLU A 287 53.26 13.30 33.48
C GLU A 287 52.46 14.14 32.48
N ALA A 288 53.10 14.66 31.42
CA ALA A 288 52.42 15.46 30.40
C ALA A 288 51.45 14.62 29.55
N ILE A 289 51.84 13.41 29.15
CA ILE A 289 51.00 12.49 28.37
C ILE A 289 49.83 11.97 29.21
N GLU A 290 50.08 11.59 30.47
CA GLU A 290 49.05 11.16 31.42
C GLU A 290 48.03 12.28 31.66
N LYS A 291 48.49 13.50 31.90
CA LYS A 291 47.61 14.67 32.13
C LYS A 291 46.81 15.06 30.88
N ALA A 292 47.37 14.87 29.69
CA ALA A 292 46.64 15.03 28.43
C ALA A 292 45.56 13.95 28.26
N LYS A 293 45.90 12.67 28.46
CA LYS A 293 44.95 11.55 28.35
C LYS A 293 43.86 11.59 29.42
N ASN A 294 44.18 12.04 30.63
CA ASN A 294 43.18 12.23 31.69
C ASN A 294 42.28 13.45 31.38
N LYS A 295 42.74 14.47 30.65
CA LYS A 295 41.84 15.50 30.12
C LYS A 295 40.91 14.94 29.04
N GLU A 296 41.46 14.26 28.03
CA GLU A 296 40.64 13.60 26.98
C GLU A 296 39.56 12.68 27.57
N LEU A 297 39.90 11.91 28.61
CA LEU A 297 38.98 11.03 29.33
C LEU A 297 37.84 11.79 30.02
N ASN A 298 38.13 12.95 30.63
CA ASN A 298 37.11 13.78 31.28
C ASN A 298 36.25 14.53 30.27
N ASP A 299 36.85 15.09 29.21
CA ASP A 299 36.13 15.74 28.11
C ASP A 299 35.13 14.75 27.46
N LEU A 300 35.61 13.55 27.09
CA LEU A 300 34.79 12.46 26.53
C LEU A 300 33.70 11.97 27.50
N LYS A 301 33.95 12.04 28.81
CA LYS A 301 32.93 11.71 29.81
C LYS A 301 31.83 12.77 29.87
N SER A 302 32.14 14.07 29.81
CA SER A 302 31.11 15.11 29.69
C SER A 302 30.29 14.99 28.40
N ASP A 303 30.91 14.57 27.30
CA ASP A 303 30.20 14.28 26.04
C ASP A 303 29.25 13.07 26.19
N TYR A 304 29.66 12.03 26.93
CA TYR A 304 28.78 10.90 27.27
C TYR A 304 27.62 11.33 28.19
N ASP A 305 27.91 12.00 29.30
CA ASP A 305 26.93 12.41 30.31
C ASP A 305 25.88 13.37 29.72
N THR A 306 26.24 14.19 28.72
CA THR A 306 25.30 15.08 27.99
C THR A 306 24.53 14.34 26.88
N LEU A 307 25.14 13.38 26.19
CA LEU A 307 24.44 12.54 25.21
C LEU A 307 23.40 11.63 25.88
N GLU A 308 23.68 11.13 27.09
CA GLU A 308 22.73 10.35 27.89
C GLU A 308 21.53 11.21 28.33
N GLN A 309 21.75 12.47 28.73
CA GLN A 309 20.66 13.42 29.01
C GLN A 309 19.78 13.64 27.78
N LEU A 310 20.36 14.01 26.63
CA LEU A 310 19.61 14.21 25.37
C LEU A 310 18.84 12.94 24.95
N PHE A 311 19.41 11.75 25.18
CA PHE A 311 18.71 10.49 24.91
C PHE A 311 17.50 10.28 25.84
N THR A 312 17.61 10.60 27.13
CA THR A 312 16.47 10.52 28.05
C THR A 312 15.37 11.53 27.72
N GLU A 313 15.72 12.76 27.31
CA GLU A 313 14.74 13.76 26.83
C GLU A 313 14.01 13.26 25.57
N LEU A 314 14.73 12.75 24.56
CA LEU A 314 14.14 12.19 23.35
C LEU A 314 13.25 10.96 23.62
N GLN A 315 13.53 10.15 24.64
CA GLN A 315 12.64 9.07 25.06
C GLN A 315 11.34 9.60 25.68
N LEU A 316 11.41 10.66 26.50
CA LEU A 316 10.22 11.30 27.08
C LEU A 316 9.35 11.96 26.01
N GLU A 317 9.95 12.70 25.07
CA GLU A 317 9.22 13.28 23.93
C GLU A 317 8.53 12.22 23.09
N ARG A 318 9.23 11.11 22.78
CA ARG A 318 8.68 9.95 22.06
C ARG A 318 7.45 9.39 22.77
N ASP A 319 7.52 9.20 24.07
CA ASP A 319 6.45 8.54 24.84
C ASP A 319 5.26 9.47 25.09
N GLU A 320 5.49 10.78 25.27
CA GLU A 320 4.41 11.78 25.24
C GLU A 320 3.77 11.90 23.85
N LEU A 321 4.56 11.79 22.76
CA LEU A 321 4.02 11.77 21.40
C LEU A 321 3.13 10.55 21.15
N TYR A 322 3.55 9.34 21.52
CA TYR A 322 2.71 8.14 21.43
C TYR A 322 1.42 8.24 22.27
N LYS A 323 1.53 8.75 23.49
CA LYS A 323 0.40 8.94 24.42
C LYS A 323 -0.60 9.97 23.87
N SER A 324 -0.12 11.11 23.38
CA SER A 324 -0.94 12.18 22.84
C SER A 324 -1.54 11.84 21.47
N PHE A 325 -0.83 11.10 20.62
CA PHE A 325 -1.34 10.54 19.36
C PHE A 325 -2.51 9.57 19.62
N SER A 326 -2.34 8.65 20.57
CA SER A 326 -3.39 7.70 20.97
C SER A 326 -4.65 8.42 21.47
N GLN A 327 -4.49 9.46 22.30
CA GLN A 327 -5.61 10.30 22.74
C GLN A 327 -6.27 11.09 21.60
N ARG A 328 -5.51 11.55 20.58
CA ARG A 328 -6.06 12.22 19.41
C ARG A 328 -6.90 11.25 18.56
N ILE A 329 -6.45 10.01 18.37
CA ILE A 329 -7.23 8.96 17.69
C ILE A 329 -8.55 8.71 18.43
N GLN A 330 -8.50 8.44 19.74
CA GLN A 330 -9.71 8.20 20.54
C GLN A 330 -10.72 9.36 20.48
N LYS A 331 -10.25 10.61 20.53
CA LYS A 331 -11.10 11.81 20.39
C LYS A 331 -11.72 11.96 19.00
N VAL A 332 -11.02 11.54 17.93
CA VAL A 332 -11.57 11.54 16.56
C VAL A 332 -12.57 10.40 16.37
N GLN A 333 -12.26 9.20 16.87
CA GLN A 333 -13.13 8.02 16.82
C GLN A 333 -14.45 8.29 17.55
N HIS A 334 -14.41 8.68 18.82
CA HIS A 334 -15.61 9.00 19.60
C HIS A 334 -16.49 10.10 18.95
N LYS A 335 -15.87 11.08 18.28
CA LYS A 335 -16.57 12.13 17.52
C LYS A 335 -17.15 11.62 16.20
N GLY A 336 -16.65 10.51 15.67
CA GLY A 336 -17.27 9.72 14.60
C GLY A 336 -18.45 8.91 15.13
N ASP A 337 -18.24 8.14 16.21
CA ASP A 337 -19.24 7.26 16.82
C ASP A 337 -20.51 8.02 17.20
N VAL A 338 -20.39 9.15 17.92
CA VAL A 338 -21.53 10.02 18.31
C VAL A 338 -22.28 10.59 17.10
N LYS A 339 -21.60 10.80 15.96
CA LYS A 339 -22.27 11.21 14.71
C LYS A 339 -22.96 10.03 14.03
N ASN A 340 -22.36 8.85 14.06
CA ASN A 340 -22.94 7.66 13.47
C ASN A 340 -24.21 7.25 14.21
N GLU A 341 -24.17 7.22 15.54
CA GLU A 341 -25.33 6.96 16.41
C GLU A 341 -26.47 7.98 16.18
N LEU A 342 -26.13 9.26 15.95
CA LEU A 342 -27.12 10.29 15.58
C LEU A 342 -27.73 10.05 14.19
N LEU A 343 -26.94 9.56 13.23
CA LEU A 343 -27.44 9.19 11.90
C LEU A 343 -28.30 7.93 11.94
N GLU A 344 -27.90 6.91 12.70
CA GLU A 344 -28.69 5.69 12.93
C GLU A 344 -30.04 6.01 13.59
N ARG A 345 -30.05 6.83 14.64
CA ARG A 345 -31.30 7.31 15.26
C ARG A 345 -32.18 8.09 14.28
N LYS A 346 -31.59 8.85 13.34
CA LYS A 346 -32.35 9.55 12.29
C LYS A 346 -32.85 8.61 11.18
N VAL A 347 -32.05 7.64 10.75
CA VAL A 347 -32.47 6.62 9.77
C VAL A 347 -33.63 5.84 10.34
N LYS A 348 -33.53 5.35 11.59
CA LYS A 348 -34.63 4.65 12.25
C LYS A 348 -35.92 5.48 12.27
N ALA A 349 -35.87 6.72 12.75
CA ALA A 349 -37.07 7.57 12.81
C ALA A 349 -37.71 7.86 11.43
N LEU A 350 -36.92 7.84 10.34
CA LEU A 350 -37.43 7.92 8.97
C LEU A 350 -38.00 6.59 8.47
N THR A 351 -37.43 5.46 8.88
CA THR A 351 -37.98 4.11 8.60
C THR A 351 -39.30 3.90 9.34
N ASP A 352 -39.35 4.15 10.65
CA ASP A 352 -40.56 4.04 11.48
C ASP A 352 -41.72 4.87 10.87
N SER A 353 -41.43 6.10 10.39
CA SER A 353 -42.40 6.98 9.74
C SER A 353 -42.79 6.53 8.31
N LEU A 354 -41.88 5.90 7.57
CA LEU A 354 -42.18 5.33 6.25
C LEU A 354 -43.12 4.12 6.38
N GLU A 355 -42.85 3.24 7.35
CA GLU A 355 -43.69 2.07 7.65
C GLU A 355 -45.11 2.50 8.07
N GLU A 356 -45.24 3.54 8.90
CA GLU A 356 -46.55 4.12 9.25
C GLU A 356 -47.30 4.65 8.01
N MET A 357 -46.64 5.48 7.19
CA MET A 357 -47.23 6.03 5.97
C MET A 357 -47.61 4.94 4.95
N GLN A 358 -46.82 3.88 4.84
CA GLN A 358 -47.10 2.77 3.94
C GLN A 358 -48.26 1.90 4.45
N ALA A 359 -48.37 1.67 5.76
CA ALA A 359 -49.53 1.01 6.37
C ALA A 359 -50.83 1.82 6.18
N GLN A 360 -50.76 3.15 6.35
CA GLN A 360 -51.88 4.06 6.06
C GLN A 360 -52.28 3.99 4.57
N LEU A 361 -51.30 4.01 3.64
CA LEU A 361 -51.56 3.91 2.21
C LEU A 361 -52.24 2.57 1.84
N CYS A 362 -51.73 1.44 2.33
CA CYS A 362 -52.35 0.13 2.10
C CYS A 362 -53.80 0.08 2.60
N SER A 363 -54.08 0.64 3.79
CA SER A 363 -55.44 0.74 4.33
C SER A 363 -56.38 1.55 3.43
N VAL A 364 -55.93 2.73 2.95
CA VAL A 364 -56.72 3.58 2.04
C VAL A 364 -56.96 2.91 0.69
N LEU A 365 -55.97 2.24 0.12
CA LEU A 365 -56.12 1.50 -1.15
C LEU A 365 -57.12 0.36 -1.01
N SER A 366 -57.04 -0.45 0.06
CA SER A 366 -58.01 -1.52 0.34
C SER A 366 -59.44 -1.02 0.61
N ALA A 367 -59.60 0.21 1.12
CA ALA A 367 -60.91 0.79 1.43
C ALA A 367 -61.59 1.50 0.24
N SER A 368 -60.86 1.83 -0.82
CA SER A 368 -61.33 2.76 -1.86
C SER A 368 -61.73 2.13 -3.20
N ASN A 369 -61.40 0.86 -3.46
CA ASN A 369 -61.75 0.14 -4.71
C ASN A 369 -61.44 0.93 -6.00
N MET A 370 -60.31 1.65 -6.01
CA MET A 370 -59.87 2.46 -7.14
C MET A 370 -59.46 1.59 -8.34
N ASP A 371 -59.62 2.13 -9.56
CA ASP A 371 -59.05 1.53 -10.77
C ASP A 371 -57.51 1.48 -10.70
N GLN A 372 -56.98 0.27 -10.64
CA GLN A 372 -55.54 -0.01 -10.62
C GLN A 372 -54.84 0.61 -11.84
N THR A 373 -55.48 0.63 -13.01
CA THR A 373 -54.90 1.13 -14.27
C THR A 373 -54.54 2.62 -14.17
N ALA A 374 -55.46 3.42 -13.63
CA ALA A 374 -55.22 4.84 -13.36
C ALA A 374 -54.15 5.05 -12.27
N LEU A 375 -54.11 4.18 -11.26
CA LEU A 375 -53.18 4.27 -10.13
C LEU A 375 -51.73 3.93 -10.55
N ASP A 376 -51.56 2.91 -11.38
CA ASP A 376 -50.27 2.56 -12.00
C ASP A 376 -49.80 3.68 -12.93
N GLY A 377 -50.70 4.27 -13.72
CA GLY A 377 -50.39 5.42 -14.58
C GLY A 377 -49.88 6.65 -13.81
N ILE A 378 -50.44 6.91 -12.61
CA ILE A 378 -49.96 7.96 -11.71
C ILE A 378 -48.61 7.57 -11.08
N THR A 379 -48.46 6.32 -10.66
CA THR A 379 -47.24 5.80 -10.01
C THR A 379 -46.04 5.88 -10.95
N ASN A 380 -46.16 5.38 -12.18
CA ASN A 380 -45.14 5.50 -13.22
C ASN A 380 -44.73 6.95 -13.49
N ARG A 381 -45.69 7.89 -13.44
CA ARG A 381 -45.42 9.33 -13.62
C ARG A 381 -44.69 9.95 -12.42
N ILE A 382 -44.93 9.45 -11.21
CA ILE A 382 -44.18 9.83 -10.00
C ILE A 382 -42.75 9.26 -10.05
N GLU A 383 -42.54 8.05 -10.56
CA GLU A 383 -41.19 7.49 -10.73
C GLU A 383 -40.34 8.29 -11.72
N VAL A 384 -40.88 8.63 -12.90
CA VAL A 384 -40.19 9.47 -13.90
C VAL A 384 -39.81 10.86 -13.33
N LEU A 385 -40.67 11.44 -12.48
CA LEU A 385 -40.36 12.68 -11.77
C LEU A 385 -39.28 12.47 -10.70
N ASN A 386 -39.34 11.39 -9.93
CA ASN A 386 -38.33 11.03 -8.93
C ASN A 386 -36.94 10.81 -9.56
N ASP A 387 -36.86 10.13 -10.71
CA ASP A 387 -35.57 9.93 -11.41
C ASP A 387 -35.03 11.22 -12.02
N SER A 388 -35.91 12.10 -12.51
CA SER A 388 -35.55 13.46 -12.90
C SER A 388 -34.98 14.26 -11.72
N ILE A 389 -35.58 14.14 -10.53
CA ILE A 389 -35.10 14.76 -9.29
C ILE A 389 -33.75 14.15 -8.85
N LYS A 390 -33.59 12.82 -8.86
CA LYS A 390 -32.31 12.14 -8.55
C LYS A 390 -31.19 12.64 -9.48
N ASN A 391 -31.44 12.77 -10.78
CA ASN A 391 -30.49 13.25 -11.77
C ASN A 391 -30.07 14.72 -11.50
N LEU A 392 -31.04 15.58 -11.16
CA LEU A 392 -30.77 16.97 -10.78
C LEU A 392 -29.99 17.08 -9.46
N GLN A 393 -30.31 16.27 -8.44
CA GLN A 393 -29.58 16.22 -7.17
C GLN A 393 -28.15 15.71 -7.37
N TYR A 394 -27.94 14.69 -8.22
CA TYR A 394 -26.61 14.20 -8.57
C TYR A 394 -25.76 15.28 -9.26
N LYS A 395 -26.34 16.00 -10.24
CA LYS A 395 -25.68 17.15 -10.89
C LYS A 395 -25.33 18.26 -9.89
N LYS A 396 -26.24 18.55 -8.94
CA LYS A 396 -26.00 19.52 -7.85
C LYS A 396 -24.85 19.09 -6.94
N ALA A 397 -24.88 17.85 -6.45
CA ALA A 397 -23.85 17.31 -5.56
C ALA A 397 -22.46 17.25 -6.25
N ARG A 398 -22.40 16.89 -7.54
CA ARG A 398 -21.17 16.95 -8.34
C ARG A 398 -20.58 18.36 -8.39
N LYS A 399 -21.42 19.40 -8.51
CA LYS A 399 -21.00 20.82 -8.51
C LYS A 399 -20.57 21.31 -7.13
N GLU A 400 -21.28 20.94 -6.07
CA GLU A 400 -20.90 21.27 -4.68
C GLU A 400 -19.57 20.61 -4.28
N LEU A 401 -19.32 19.38 -4.73
CA LEU A 401 -18.05 18.68 -4.52
C LEU A 401 -16.88 19.38 -5.25
N LEU A 402 -17.10 19.84 -6.48
CA LEU A 402 -16.11 20.57 -7.28
C LEU A 402 -15.69 21.88 -6.57
N LEU A 403 -16.66 22.72 -6.20
CA LEU A 403 -16.45 23.97 -5.45
C LEU A 403 -15.68 23.75 -4.13
N LYS A 404 -15.94 22.63 -3.44
CA LYS A 404 -15.26 22.26 -2.20
C LYS A 404 -13.81 21.79 -2.45
N TYR A 405 -13.54 21.17 -3.60
CA TYR A 405 -12.20 20.77 -4.01
C TYR A 405 -11.36 21.98 -4.44
N GLU A 406 -11.91 22.85 -5.30
CA GLU A 406 -11.32 24.14 -5.70
C GLU A 406 -10.94 25.00 -4.48
N SER A 407 -11.86 25.14 -3.52
CA SER A 407 -11.63 25.87 -2.27
C SER A 407 -10.49 25.28 -1.44
N LYS A 408 -10.33 23.95 -1.45
CA LYS A 408 -9.27 23.24 -0.72
C LYS A 408 -7.92 23.34 -1.44
N GLN A 409 -7.88 23.31 -2.78
CA GLN A 409 -6.67 23.56 -3.56
C GLN A 409 -6.14 24.99 -3.35
N ARG A 410 -7.04 25.98 -3.39
CA ARG A 410 -6.70 27.38 -3.11
C ARG A 410 -6.14 27.57 -1.70
N ALA A 411 -6.71 26.90 -0.70
CA ALA A 411 -6.21 26.90 0.68
C ALA A 411 -4.85 26.17 0.86
N LEU A 412 -4.40 25.40 -0.13
CA LEU A 412 -3.10 24.73 -0.18
C LEU A 412 -2.08 25.45 -1.08
N GLY A 413 -2.41 26.63 -1.60
CA GLY A 413 -1.50 27.46 -2.41
C GLY A 413 -1.30 26.99 -3.86
N VAL A 414 -2.10 26.05 -4.35
CA VAL A 414 -2.00 25.53 -5.72
C VAL A 414 -2.71 26.48 -6.70
N PRO A 415 -2.07 26.90 -7.82
CA PRO A 415 -2.72 27.67 -8.88
C PRO A 415 -3.91 26.90 -9.48
N VAL A 416 -5.02 27.60 -9.73
CA VAL A 416 -6.30 26.98 -10.17
C VAL A 416 -6.30 26.65 -11.67
N GLU A 417 -5.32 27.15 -12.42
CA GLU A 417 -5.38 27.28 -13.88
C GLU A 417 -4.93 26.00 -14.64
N GLU A 418 -4.15 25.11 -14.02
CA GLU A 418 -3.53 23.96 -14.70
C GLU A 418 -4.44 22.73 -14.89
N ILE A 419 -5.63 22.68 -14.27
CA ILE A 419 -6.56 21.54 -14.41
C ILE A 419 -7.83 21.96 -15.17
N CYS A 420 -7.68 22.41 -16.41
CA CYS A 420 -8.79 22.64 -17.35
C CYS A 420 -9.37 21.32 -17.92
N ALA A 421 -9.48 20.29 -17.08
CA ALA A 421 -10.14 19.04 -17.40
C ALA A 421 -11.66 19.25 -17.39
N LYS A 422 -12.21 19.72 -18.52
CA LYS A 422 -13.66 19.89 -18.71
C LYS A 422 -14.39 18.62 -18.25
N PRO A 423 -15.40 18.69 -17.36
CA PRO A 423 -16.05 17.50 -16.86
C PRO A 423 -16.66 16.71 -18.03
N ILE A 424 -16.31 15.43 -18.16
CA ILE A 424 -16.91 14.59 -19.20
C ILE A 424 -18.41 14.53 -18.96
N GLU A 425 -19.16 15.06 -19.93
CA GLU A 425 -20.60 14.92 -20.03
C GLU A 425 -20.90 13.62 -20.77
N ASN A 426 -21.07 12.53 -20.02
CA ASN A 426 -21.70 11.33 -20.56
C ASN A 426 -23.17 11.65 -20.85
N ILE A 427 -23.43 12.23 -22.02
CA ILE A 427 -24.77 12.39 -22.57
C ILE A 427 -25.27 10.99 -22.94
N LEU A 428 -25.96 10.34 -22.01
CA LEU A 428 -26.76 9.15 -22.30
C LEU A 428 -27.94 9.58 -23.19
N THR A 429 -27.69 9.64 -24.50
CA THR A 429 -28.71 9.78 -25.54
C THR A 429 -29.55 8.51 -25.59
N VAL A 430 -30.60 8.46 -24.78
CA VAL A 430 -31.66 7.44 -24.88
C VAL A 430 -32.28 7.56 -26.28
N LYS A 431 -31.86 6.68 -27.20
CA LYS A 431 -32.51 6.53 -28.50
C LYS A 431 -33.88 5.89 -28.29
N THR A 432 -34.91 6.72 -28.13
CA THR A 432 -36.31 6.29 -28.26
C THR A 432 -36.58 5.93 -29.71
N THR A 433 -36.32 4.67 -30.09
CA THR A 433 -36.70 4.13 -31.39
C THR A 433 -38.21 3.89 -31.44
N THR A 434 -38.97 4.96 -31.69
CA THR A 434 -40.37 4.88 -32.08
C THR A 434 -40.45 4.27 -33.47
N GLY A 435 -40.55 2.94 -33.55
CA GLY A 435 -40.81 2.23 -34.79
C GLY A 435 -42.19 2.63 -35.32
N SER A 436 -42.22 3.32 -36.47
CA SER A 436 -43.48 3.57 -37.17
C SER A 436 -43.99 2.24 -37.71
N ILE A 437 -45.20 1.86 -37.33
CA ILE A 437 -45.90 0.73 -37.94
C ILE A 437 -46.26 1.17 -39.37
N GLY A 438 -45.64 0.54 -40.36
CA GLY A 438 -45.99 0.65 -41.77
C GLY A 438 -47.03 -0.41 -42.13
N ASP A 439 -48.07 0.00 -42.84
CA ASP A 439 -49.23 -0.83 -43.19
C ASP A 439 -48.89 -1.84 -44.31
N PRO A 440 -49.17 -3.15 -44.15
CA PRO A 440 -48.89 -4.16 -45.18
C PRO A 440 -50.14 -4.44 -46.05
N GLY A 441 -50.28 -3.71 -47.17
CA GLY A 441 -51.39 -3.91 -48.10
C GLY A 441 -51.02 -3.63 -49.56
N ASN A 442 -51.37 -4.58 -50.44
CA ASN A 442 -51.28 -4.57 -51.91
C ASN A 442 -49.92 -4.23 -52.55
N HIS A 443 -49.37 -5.22 -53.27
CA HIS A 443 -49.41 -5.16 -54.73
C HIS A 443 -49.54 -6.57 -55.32
N GLU A 444 -50.13 -6.65 -56.51
CA GLU A 444 -50.50 -7.88 -57.23
C GLU A 444 -49.38 -8.38 -58.16
N GLU A 445 -49.69 -9.44 -58.91
CA GLU A 445 -48.85 -10.11 -59.91
C GLU A 445 -48.48 -9.19 -61.09
N GLU A 446 -47.28 -9.32 -61.65
CA GLU A 446 -47.03 -9.76 -63.05
C GLU A 446 -45.51 -9.82 -63.39
N GLU A 447 -45.16 -10.77 -64.27
CA GLU A 447 -43.85 -11.10 -64.93
C GLU A 447 -42.52 -10.92 -64.15
#